data_AF-A0A832JC51-F1
#
_entry.id   AF-A0A832JC51-F1
#
_cell.length_a   1.000
_cell.length_b   1.000
_cell.length_c   1.000
_cell.angle_alpha   90.00
_cell.angle_beta   90.00
_cell.angle_gamma   90.00
#
_symmetry.space_group_name_H-M   'P 1'
#
loop_
_entity.id
_entity.type
_entity.pdbx_description
1 polymer ?
#
loop_
_entity_poly.entity_id
_entity_poly.type
_entity_poly.pdbx_seq_one_letter_code
_entity_poly.pdbx_strand_id
1 'polypeptide(L)'
;IGSFQVGLGDVLLRQETVGYRRLEQATERLLEICSVSMEPEEYETTALWVALLPKMEADYRERGLHLLGGMHGAEHALVAMLPLLAWCDVRDLGGVSLLHHSGLGMPALFLYDAHPGGMGLVEAGFEEFSLLVEMASAAVEQCPCEAGCPGCIQSPFCGSGNQPLDKAAAKSLLGSLLEAGQGLQGSAVA
;
A
#
# COMPACT_ATOMS: atom_id res chain seq x y z
N ILE A 1 6.80 -16.11 2.24
CA ILE A 1 6.17 -16.92 1.19
C ILE A 1 6.84 -16.57 -0.15
N GLY A 2 7.68 -17.47 -0.69
CA GLY A 2 8.42 -17.17 -1.92
C GLY A 2 9.27 -15.89 -1.83
N SER A 3 9.05 -14.93 -2.74
CA SER A 3 9.74 -13.63 -2.84
C SER A 3 9.31 -12.57 -1.82
N PHE A 4 8.45 -12.93 -0.86
CA PHE A 4 7.80 -12.00 0.07
C PHE A 4 7.89 -12.46 1.53
N GLN A 5 7.89 -11.50 2.45
CA GLN A 5 7.58 -11.73 3.87
C GLN A 5 6.31 -10.95 4.20
N VAL A 6 5.29 -11.64 4.70
CA VAL A 6 4.05 -11.02 5.15
C VAL A 6 4.03 -11.09 6.67
N GLY A 7 3.65 -10.00 7.33
CA GLY A 7 3.61 -9.94 8.78
C GLY A 7 2.49 -9.03 9.28
N LEU A 8 2.21 -9.17 10.57
CA LEU A 8 1.19 -8.43 11.32
C LEU A 8 1.78 -8.09 12.69
N GLY A 9 1.51 -6.88 13.18
CA GLY A 9 1.93 -6.46 14.51
C GLY A 9 1.82 -4.97 14.75
N ASP A 10 2.20 -4.57 15.96
CA ASP A 10 2.13 -3.18 16.40
C ASP A 10 3.22 -2.32 15.76
N VAL A 11 2.84 -1.12 15.37
CA VAL A 11 3.71 -0.11 14.76
C VAL A 11 3.46 1.26 15.38
N LEU A 12 4.50 2.09 15.41
CA LEU A 12 4.38 3.51 15.71
C LEU A 12 4.24 4.27 14.39
N LEU A 13 3.08 4.89 14.16
CA LEU A 13 2.90 5.79 13.03
C LEU A 13 3.39 7.18 13.43
N ARG A 14 4.22 7.80 12.59
CA ARG A 14 4.67 9.20 12.73
C ARG A 14 4.32 9.97 11.46
N GLN A 15 3.50 11.02 11.60
CA GLN A 15 3.13 11.91 10.51
C GLN A 15 3.71 13.31 10.75
N GLU A 16 4.41 13.85 9.76
CA GLU A 16 5.03 15.17 9.83
C GLU A 16 4.55 16.06 8.68
N THR A 17 4.00 17.23 9.01
CA THR A 17 3.64 18.26 8.03
C THR A 17 4.82 19.18 7.81
N VAL A 18 5.52 19.00 6.69
CA VAL A 18 6.73 19.76 6.35
C VAL A 18 6.45 21.10 5.64
N GLY A 19 5.23 21.29 5.13
CA GLY A 19 4.88 22.50 4.39
C GLY A 19 3.60 22.38 3.56
N TYR A 20 3.33 23.41 2.76
CA TYR A 20 2.20 23.47 1.84
C TYR A 20 2.57 24.17 0.54
N ARG A 21 1.77 23.94 -0.51
CA ARG A 21 1.89 24.62 -1.80
C ARG A 21 0.83 25.72 -1.90
N ARG A 22 1.24 26.93 -2.24
CA ARG A 22 0.32 28.03 -2.56
C ARG A 22 0.09 28.04 -4.07
N LEU A 23 -1.15 27.88 -4.49
CA LEU A 23 -1.56 27.83 -5.90
C LEU A 23 -2.42 29.05 -6.25
N GLU A 24 -2.32 29.53 -7.48
CA GLU A 24 -3.21 30.56 -8.03
C GLU A 24 -4.57 29.92 -8.34
N GLN A 25 -5.64 30.39 -7.70
CA GLN A 25 -6.95 29.71 -7.73
C GLN A 25 -7.52 29.50 -9.14
N ALA A 26 -7.28 30.44 -10.06
CA ALA A 26 -7.87 30.38 -11.41
C ALA A 26 -7.15 29.40 -12.35
N THR A 27 -5.86 29.17 -12.15
CA THR A 27 -5.01 28.42 -13.09
C THR A 27 -4.34 27.20 -12.45
N GLU A 28 -4.47 27.05 -11.13
CA GLU A 28 -3.73 26.10 -10.29
C GLU A 28 -2.20 26.24 -10.42
N ARG A 29 -1.73 27.37 -10.98
CA ARG A 29 -0.30 27.65 -11.13
C ARG A 29 0.36 27.74 -9.75
N LEU A 30 1.43 26.99 -9.58
CA LEU A 30 2.25 27.06 -8.36
C LEU A 30 2.81 28.48 -8.19
N LEU A 31 2.44 29.12 -7.08
CA LEU A 31 2.93 30.43 -6.67
C LEU A 31 4.15 30.29 -5.75
N GLU A 32 4.07 29.39 -4.78
CA GLU A 32 5.10 29.23 -3.75
C GLU A 32 5.01 27.84 -3.09
N ILE A 33 6.15 27.34 -2.61
CA ILE A 33 6.22 26.21 -1.67
C ILE A 33 6.65 26.80 -0.33
N CYS A 34 5.79 26.69 0.68
CA CYS A 34 6.03 27.26 2.00
C CYS A 34 6.35 26.14 2.98
N SER A 35 7.49 26.21 3.65
CA SER A 35 7.83 25.29 4.75
C SER A 35 7.03 25.64 6.00
N VAL A 36 6.65 24.63 6.77
CA VAL A 36 6.04 24.79 8.10
C VAL A 36 6.79 23.90 9.09
N SER A 37 6.92 24.38 10.32
CA SER A 37 7.40 23.58 11.45
C SER A 37 6.20 23.32 12.36
N MET A 38 5.77 22.07 12.44
CA MET A 38 4.69 21.61 13.33
C MET A 38 5.20 20.41 14.13
N GLU A 39 4.64 20.21 15.32
CA GLU A 39 4.92 19.00 16.09
C GLU A 39 4.39 17.79 15.30
N PRO A 40 5.20 16.74 15.11
CA PRO A 40 4.76 15.51 14.48
C PRO A 40 3.66 14.84 15.30
N GLU A 41 2.69 14.26 14.60
CA GLU A 41 1.65 13.45 15.22
C GLU A 41 2.14 12.00 15.28
N GLU A 42 2.06 11.39 16.46
CA GLU A 42 2.48 10.01 16.68
C GLU A 42 1.42 9.23 17.44
N TYR A 43 1.17 7.99 17.00
CA TYR A 43 0.36 7.04 17.73
C TYR A 43 0.72 5.60 17.37
N GLU A 44 0.54 4.71 18.34
CA GLU A 44 0.67 3.26 18.14
C GLU A 44 -0.62 2.73 17.50
N THR A 45 -0.48 1.80 16.57
CA THR A 45 -1.58 1.08 15.92
C THR A 45 -1.10 -0.28 15.42
N THR A 46 -1.99 -1.10 14.89
CA THR A 46 -1.64 -2.39 14.29
C THR A 46 -1.52 -2.24 12.77
N ALA A 47 -0.54 -2.94 12.19
CA ALA A 47 -0.32 -2.96 10.75
C ALA A 47 -0.10 -4.38 10.22
N LEU A 48 -0.65 -4.61 9.03
CA LEU A 48 -0.30 -5.70 8.12
C LEU A 48 0.72 -5.17 7.11
N TRP A 49 1.80 -5.91 6.86
CA TRP A 49 2.78 -5.53 5.84
C TRP A 49 3.16 -6.66 4.91
N VAL A 50 3.59 -6.27 3.72
CA VAL A 50 4.20 -7.14 2.71
C VAL A 50 5.58 -6.57 2.39
N ALA A 51 6.62 -7.26 2.85
CA ALA A 51 8.00 -6.94 2.54
C ALA A 51 8.50 -7.76 1.35
N LEU A 52 9.20 -7.10 0.43
CA LEU A 52 9.68 -7.66 -0.81
C LEU A 52 11.16 -8.03 -0.65
N LEU A 53 11.54 -9.26 -1.02
CA LEU A 53 12.94 -9.67 -0.98
C LEU A 53 13.76 -8.93 -2.07
N PRO A 54 15.05 -8.61 -1.82
CA PRO A 54 15.88 -7.77 -2.70
C PRO A 54 15.91 -8.18 -4.18
N LYS A 55 15.78 -9.48 -4.47
CA LYS A 55 15.73 -10.00 -5.84
C LYS A 55 14.63 -9.38 -6.70
N MET A 56 13.52 -8.93 -6.10
CA MET A 56 12.42 -8.35 -6.87
C MET A 56 12.72 -6.94 -7.38
N GLU A 57 13.53 -6.17 -6.65
CA GLU A 57 13.90 -4.83 -7.10
C GLU A 57 14.72 -4.88 -8.40
N ALA A 58 15.63 -5.84 -8.50
CA ALA A 58 16.40 -6.08 -9.73
C ALA A 58 15.50 -6.50 -10.89
N ASP A 59 14.57 -7.44 -10.67
CA ASP A 59 13.61 -7.90 -11.69
C ASP A 59 12.75 -6.76 -12.23
N TYR A 60 12.17 -5.93 -11.35
CA TYR A 60 11.32 -4.81 -11.76
C TYR A 60 12.12 -3.79 -12.56
N ARG A 61 13.36 -3.50 -12.14
CA ARG A 61 14.26 -2.61 -12.88
C ARG A 61 14.58 -3.15 -14.27
N GLU A 62 14.89 -4.44 -14.41
CA GLU A 62 15.20 -5.08 -15.70
C GLU A 62 14.00 -5.09 -16.65
N ARG A 63 12.79 -5.22 -16.10
CA ARG A 63 11.53 -5.18 -16.84
C ARG A 63 11.03 -3.75 -17.15
N GLY A 64 11.72 -2.72 -16.66
CA GLY A 64 11.33 -1.32 -16.83
C GLY A 64 10.10 -0.92 -16.01
N LEU A 65 9.79 -1.65 -14.94
CA LEU A 65 8.67 -1.41 -14.04
C LEU A 65 9.08 -0.55 -12.85
N HIS A 66 8.25 0.43 -12.47
CA HIS A 66 8.54 1.31 -11.35
C HIS A 66 8.14 0.67 -10.02
N LEU A 67 9.07 0.01 -9.33
CA LEU A 67 8.79 -0.77 -8.11
C LEU A 67 7.94 -0.01 -7.07
N LEU A 68 8.35 1.19 -6.66
CA LEU A 68 7.57 1.98 -5.69
C LEU A 68 6.17 2.33 -6.19
N GLY A 69 6.01 2.54 -7.51
CA GLY A 69 4.71 2.86 -8.10
C GLY A 69 3.80 1.64 -8.16
N GLY A 70 4.39 0.45 -8.34
CA GLY A 70 3.69 -0.82 -8.24
C GLY A 70 3.29 -1.16 -6.81
N MET A 71 4.19 -0.97 -5.84
CA MET A 71 3.89 -1.15 -4.42
C MET A 71 2.76 -0.21 -3.96
N HIS A 72 2.88 1.08 -4.27
CA HIS A 72 1.87 2.08 -3.93
C HIS A 72 0.52 1.81 -4.60
N GLY A 73 0.52 1.38 -5.87
CA GLY A 73 -0.71 0.98 -6.55
C GLY A 73 -1.34 -0.29 -5.97
N ALA A 74 -0.52 -1.27 -5.57
CA ALA A 74 -0.99 -2.48 -4.91
C ALA A 74 -1.53 -2.20 -3.50
N GLU A 75 -0.87 -1.34 -2.73
CA GLU A 75 -1.33 -0.84 -1.44
C GLU A 75 -2.72 -0.22 -1.57
N HIS A 76 -2.92 0.70 -2.51
CA HIS A 76 -4.24 1.30 -2.76
C HIS A 76 -5.30 0.23 -3.08
N ALA A 77 -4.99 -0.75 -3.92
CA ALA A 77 -5.92 -1.82 -4.27
C ALA A 77 -6.28 -2.69 -3.05
N LEU A 78 -5.29 -3.03 -2.22
CA LEU A 78 -5.50 -3.81 -1.00
C LEU A 78 -6.35 -3.03 0.02
N VAL A 79 -6.02 -1.77 0.29
CA VAL A 79 -6.81 -0.90 1.19
C VAL A 79 -8.23 -0.74 0.69
N ALA A 80 -8.44 -0.61 -0.63
CA ALA A 80 -9.78 -0.48 -1.20
C ALA A 80 -10.63 -1.75 -1.08
N MET A 81 -10.00 -2.94 -1.04
CA MET A 81 -10.71 -4.22 -0.94
C MET A 81 -10.92 -4.68 0.50
N LEU A 82 -10.05 -4.30 1.44
CA LEU A 82 -10.12 -4.74 2.85
C LEU A 82 -11.48 -4.47 3.53
N PRO A 83 -12.19 -3.34 3.29
CA PRO A 83 -13.52 -3.11 3.84
C PRO A 83 -14.54 -4.22 3.56
N LEU A 84 -14.37 -4.97 2.47
CA LEU A 84 -15.26 -6.09 2.12
C LEU A 84 -15.07 -7.31 3.04
N LEU A 85 -13.96 -7.38 3.76
CA LEU A 85 -13.65 -8.43 4.74
C LEU A 85 -13.92 -7.94 6.17
N ALA A 86 -13.55 -6.70 6.48
CA ALA A 86 -13.61 -6.14 7.84
C ALA A 86 -14.87 -5.32 8.15
N TRP A 87 -15.75 -5.07 7.16
CA TRP A 87 -17.00 -4.30 7.30
C TRP A 87 -16.80 -2.86 7.84
N CYS A 88 -15.71 -2.21 7.42
CA CYS A 88 -15.35 -0.84 7.81
C CYS A 88 -15.56 0.19 6.69
N ASP A 89 -15.33 1.48 6.97
CA ASP A 89 -15.14 2.51 5.95
C ASP A 89 -13.67 2.48 5.49
N VAL A 90 -13.41 2.80 4.22
CA VAL A 90 -12.03 2.86 3.71
C VAL A 90 -11.18 3.91 4.44
N ARG A 91 -11.81 4.91 5.07
CA ARG A 91 -11.13 5.93 5.89
C ARG A 91 -10.70 5.42 7.26
N ASP A 92 -11.17 4.25 7.68
CA ASP A 92 -10.70 3.59 8.90
C ASP A 92 -9.36 2.88 8.69
N LEU A 93 -8.83 2.92 7.46
CA LEU A 93 -7.59 2.30 7.03
C LEU A 93 -6.63 3.33 6.47
N GLY A 94 -5.34 3.11 6.71
CA GLY A 94 -4.27 3.81 6.04
C GLY A 94 -3.34 2.86 5.30
N GLY A 95 -2.49 3.44 4.45
CA GLY A 95 -1.49 2.71 3.70
C GLY A 95 -0.21 3.52 3.54
N VAL A 96 0.93 2.84 3.50
CA VAL A 96 2.20 3.46 3.14
C VAL A 96 3.14 2.46 2.48
N SER A 97 3.84 2.92 1.44
CA SER A 97 4.81 2.14 0.67
C SER A 97 6.19 2.77 0.76
N LEU A 98 7.19 1.99 1.16
CA LEU A 98 8.56 2.44 1.40
C LEU A 98 9.54 1.53 0.69
N LEU A 99 10.50 2.10 -0.06
CA LEU A 99 11.61 1.32 -0.62
C LEU A 99 12.61 0.86 0.45
N HIS A 100 12.63 1.53 1.60
CA HIS A 100 13.50 1.17 2.70
C HIS A 100 12.79 1.48 4.03
N HIS A 101 12.31 0.43 4.70
CA HIS A 101 11.80 0.54 6.06
C HIS A 101 12.92 0.22 7.06
N SER A 102 13.20 1.12 8.01
CA SER A 102 14.33 1.01 8.95
C SER A 102 14.29 -0.27 9.79
N GLY A 103 13.11 -0.73 10.17
CA GLY A 103 12.93 -1.97 10.96
C GLY A 103 13.05 -3.26 10.14
N LEU A 104 12.81 -3.20 8.82
CA LEU A 104 12.80 -4.40 7.95
C LEU A 104 14.03 -4.49 7.04
N GLY A 105 14.71 -3.36 6.78
CA GLY A 105 15.84 -3.27 5.85
C GLY A 105 15.49 -3.59 4.39
N MET A 106 14.20 -3.63 4.05
CA MET A 106 13.68 -4.06 2.74
C MET A 106 12.56 -3.13 2.27
N PRO A 107 12.25 -3.12 0.95
CA PRO A 107 11.03 -2.50 0.46
C PRO A 107 9.80 -3.18 1.06
N ALA A 108 8.84 -2.39 1.54
CA ALA A 108 7.60 -2.91 2.11
C ALA A 108 6.44 -1.95 1.87
N LEU A 109 5.25 -2.53 1.68
CA LEU A 109 3.99 -1.81 1.80
C LEU A 109 3.29 -2.22 3.10
N PHE A 110 2.58 -1.28 3.71
CA PHE A 110 1.86 -1.43 4.95
C PHE A 110 0.40 -1.04 4.74
N LEU A 111 -0.49 -1.79 5.37
CA LEU A 111 -1.87 -1.41 5.65
C LEU A 111 -1.97 -1.31 7.17
N TYR A 112 -2.63 -0.28 7.68
CA TYR A 112 -2.75 -0.09 9.13
C TYR A 112 -4.12 0.45 9.51
N ASP A 113 -4.52 0.21 10.74
CA ASP A 113 -5.73 0.79 11.30
C ASP A 113 -5.51 2.30 11.54
N ALA A 114 -6.34 3.14 10.94
CA ALA A 114 -6.26 4.60 11.06
C ALA A 114 -6.85 5.10 12.39
N HIS A 115 -6.54 4.39 13.48
CA HIS A 115 -7.00 4.68 14.83
C HIS A 115 -5.93 4.34 15.87
N PRO A 116 -5.69 5.20 16.87
CA PRO A 116 -4.78 4.88 17.98
C PRO A 116 -5.19 3.61 18.71
N GLY A 117 -4.22 2.70 18.93
CA GLY A 117 -4.41 1.42 19.60
C GLY A 117 -4.94 0.29 18.72
N GLY A 118 -5.22 0.53 17.44
CA GLY A 118 -5.79 -0.46 16.54
C GLY A 118 -7.29 -0.73 16.79
N MET A 119 -7.93 -1.34 15.80
CA MET A 119 -9.36 -1.69 15.79
C MET A 119 -9.61 -3.13 15.32
N GLY A 120 -8.59 -3.87 14.91
CA GLY A 120 -8.73 -5.24 14.44
C GLY A 120 -9.00 -5.37 12.93
N LEU A 121 -8.89 -4.29 12.15
CA LEU A 121 -9.30 -4.31 10.74
C LEU A 121 -8.25 -4.99 9.89
N VAL A 122 -6.98 -4.61 10.05
CA VAL A 122 -5.87 -5.24 9.33
C VAL A 122 -5.61 -6.67 9.76
N GLU A 123 -5.97 -7.04 10.99
CA GLU A 123 -5.98 -8.42 11.48
C GLU A 123 -6.97 -9.27 10.70
N ALA A 124 -8.20 -8.80 10.50
CA ALA A 124 -9.18 -9.48 9.64
C ALA A 124 -8.66 -9.61 8.19
N GLY A 125 -8.01 -8.56 7.68
CA GLY A 125 -7.33 -8.61 6.38
C GLY A 125 -6.16 -9.60 6.33
N PHE A 126 -5.47 -9.83 7.44
CA PHE A 126 -4.37 -10.81 7.55
C PHE A 126 -4.88 -12.24 7.66
N GLU A 127 -5.95 -12.48 8.43
CA GLU A 127 -6.60 -13.78 8.53
C GLU A 127 -7.08 -14.28 7.15
N GLU A 128 -7.65 -13.38 6.35
CA GLU A 128 -8.14 -13.65 4.99
C GLU A 128 -7.22 -13.10 3.90
N PHE A 129 -5.89 -13.04 4.16
CA PHE A 129 -4.92 -12.37 3.28
C PHE A 129 -4.94 -12.88 1.83
N SER A 130 -5.12 -14.18 1.63
CA SER A 130 -5.18 -14.75 0.27
C SER A 130 -6.38 -14.23 -0.51
N LEU A 131 -7.54 -14.12 0.12
CA LEU A 131 -8.76 -13.59 -0.48
C LEU A 131 -8.62 -12.08 -0.72
N LEU A 132 -8.03 -11.34 0.23
CA LEU A 132 -7.74 -9.91 0.07
C LEU A 132 -6.88 -9.64 -1.19
N VAL A 133 -5.82 -10.43 -1.38
CA VAL A 133 -4.93 -10.31 -2.54
C VAL A 133 -5.64 -10.73 -3.82
N GLU A 134 -6.47 -11.78 -3.79
CA GLU A 134 -7.27 -12.20 -4.95
C GLU A 134 -8.20 -11.08 -5.41
N MET A 135 -8.93 -10.46 -4.49
CA MET A 135 -9.84 -9.36 -4.77
C MET A 135 -9.11 -8.14 -5.33
N ALA A 136 -7.98 -7.76 -4.73
CA ALA A 136 -7.16 -6.64 -5.20
C ALA A 136 -6.57 -6.91 -6.59
N SER A 137 -6.05 -8.12 -6.82
CA SER A 137 -5.51 -8.56 -8.11
C SER A 137 -6.61 -8.50 -9.19
N ALA A 138 -7.79 -9.04 -8.89
CA ALA A 138 -8.94 -9.02 -9.79
C ALA A 138 -9.37 -7.59 -10.15
N ALA A 139 -9.45 -6.67 -9.17
CA ALA A 139 -9.81 -5.28 -9.41
C ALA A 139 -8.81 -4.58 -10.35
N VAL A 140 -7.51 -4.81 -10.15
CA VAL A 140 -6.46 -4.21 -10.99
C VAL A 140 -6.44 -4.82 -12.40
N GLU A 141 -6.57 -6.14 -12.51
CA GLU A 141 -6.50 -6.88 -13.77
C GLU A 141 -7.71 -6.63 -14.67
N GLN A 142 -8.93 -6.61 -14.12
CA GLN A 142 -10.16 -6.46 -14.89
C GLN A 142 -10.45 -5.00 -15.27
N CYS A 143 -9.81 -4.04 -14.61
CA CYS A 143 -10.00 -2.64 -14.93
C CYS A 143 -9.44 -2.32 -16.34
N PRO A 144 -10.21 -1.69 -17.24
CA PRO A 144 -9.80 -1.46 -18.63
C PRO A 144 -8.83 -0.28 -18.81
N CYS A 145 -8.51 0.47 -17.75
CA CYS A 145 -7.60 1.62 -17.85
C CYS A 145 -6.14 1.18 -18.09
N GLU A 146 -5.34 2.03 -18.73
CA GLU A 146 -3.93 1.73 -18.99
C GLU A 146 -3.02 2.21 -17.84
N ALA A 147 -3.14 3.49 -17.48
CA ALA A 147 -2.23 4.14 -16.52
C ALA A 147 -2.64 3.98 -15.04
N GLY A 148 -3.85 3.49 -14.77
CA GLY A 148 -4.45 3.50 -13.42
C GLY A 148 -5.54 4.55 -13.26
N CYS A 149 -6.57 4.24 -12.48
CA CYS A 149 -7.71 5.12 -12.21
C CYS A 149 -8.27 4.87 -10.79
N PRO A 150 -9.26 5.66 -10.33
CA PRO A 150 -9.90 5.48 -9.02
C PRO A 150 -10.57 4.13 -8.81
N GLY A 151 -10.85 3.39 -9.89
CA GLY A 151 -11.42 2.04 -9.82
C GLY A 151 -10.39 0.92 -9.65
N CYS A 152 -9.08 1.20 -9.64
CA CYS A 152 -8.07 0.16 -9.50
C CYS A 152 -6.89 0.51 -8.58
N ILE A 153 -6.14 1.58 -8.86
CA ILE A 153 -4.86 1.85 -8.17
C ILE A 153 -4.72 3.30 -7.69
N GLN A 154 -5.76 4.13 -7.84
CA GLN A 154 -5.77 5.47 -7.25
C GLN A 154 -6.63 5.49 -6.01
N SER A 155 -6.18 6.19 -4.98
CA SER A 155 -6.93 6.46 -3.77
C SER A 155 -7.29 7.95 -3.69
N PRO A 156 -8.55 8.30 -3.37
CA PRO A 156 -8.92 9.70 -3.10
C PRO A 156 -8.32 10.23 -1.79
N PHE A 157 -7.77 9.35 -0.94
CA PHE A 157 -7.17 9.69 0.36
C PHE A 157 -5.64 9.58 0.34
N CYS A 158 -5.02 9.43 -0.84
CA CYS A 158 -3.57 9.33 -0.97
C CYS A 158 -2.88 10.68 -0.64
N GLY A 159 -2.12 10.71 0.45
CA GLY A 159 -1.32 11.89 0.85
C GLY A 159 -0.22 12.26 -0.15
N SER A 160 0.27 11.28 -0.93
CA SER A 160 1.29 11.48 -1.98
C SER A 160 0.70 11.95 -3.31
N GLY A 161 -0.59 12.27 -3.38
CA GLY A 161 -1.24 12.77 -4.59
C GLY A 161 -1.28 11.75 -5.73
N ASN A 162 -1.38 10.46 -5.40
CA ASN A 162 -1.36 9.35 -6.37
C ASN A 162 -0.09 9.31 -7.22
N GLN A 163 1.07 9.67 -6.64
CA GLN A 163 2.36 9.65 -7.33
C GLN A 163 3.50 9.11 -6.42
N PRO A 164 4.39 8.25 -6.95
CA PRO A 164 4.30 7.59 -8.26
C PRO A 164 3.23 6.47 -8.23
N LEU A 165 2.67 6.15 -9.40
CA LEU A 165 1.82 4.96 -9.60
C LEU A 165 2.22 4.28 -10.90
N ASP A 166 2.22 2.95 -10.90
CA ASP A 166 2.50 2.12 -12.07
C ASP A 166 1.58 0.89 -12.05
N LYS A 167 0.57 0.89 -12.92
CA LYS A 167 -0.42 -0.19 -12.98
C LYS A 167 0.18 -1.52 -13.41
N ALA A 168 1.12 -1.52 -14.36
CA ALA A 168 1.74 -2.75 -14.83
C ALA A 168 2.60 -3.37 -13.71
N ALA A 169 3.32 -2.54 -12.97
CA ALA A 169 4.06 -2.96 -11.79
C ALA A 169 3.13 -3.47 -10.68
N ALA A 170 2.03 -2.77 -10.37
CA ALA A 170 1.07 -3.19 -9.36
C ALA A 170 0.39 -4.52 -9.70
N LYS A 171 0.00 -4.70 -10.97
CA LYS A 171 -0.55 -5.96 -11.48
C LYS A 171 0.45 -7.10 -11.34
N SER A 172 1.71 -6.86 -11.73
CA SER A 172 2.77 -7.87 -11.57
C SER A 172 2.97 -8.24 -10.10
N LEU A 173 2.91 -7.27 -9.19
CA LEU A 173 3.15 -7.48 -7.77
C LEU A 173 2.05 -8.31 -7.13
N LEU A 174 0.79 -7.91 -7.35
CA LEU A 174 -0.39 -8.62 -6.86
C LEU A 174 -0.48 -10.03 -7.44
N GLY A 175 -0.14 -10.21 -8.72
CA GLY A 175 -0.07 -11.53 -9.36
C GLY A 175 0.96 -12.45 -8.69
N SER A 176 2.19 -11.97 -8.48
CA SER A 176 3.22 -12.73 -7.77
C SER A 176 2.85 -13.04 -6.31
N LEU A 177 2.13 -12.14 -5.64
CA LEU A 177 1.66 -12.33 -4.28
C LEU A 177 0.54 -13.39 -4.21
N LEU A 178 -0.37 -13.39 -5.19
CA LEU A 178 -1.45 -14.37 -5.32
C LEU A 178 -0.90 -15.79 -5.56
N GLU A 179 0.05 -15.93 -6.49
CA GLU A 179 0.74 -17.20 -6.75
C GLU A 179 1.47 -17.72 -5.50
N ALA A 180 2.13 -16.82 -4.77
CA ALA A 180 2.79 -17.17 -3.52
C ALA A 180 1.79 -17.69 -2.48
N GLY A 181 0.64 -17.04 -2.31
CA GLY A 181 -0.42 -17.45 -1.38
C GLY A 181 -1.04 -18.81 -1.70
N GLN A 182 -1.26 -19.11 -2.98
CA GLN A 182 -1.79 -20.43 -3.42
C GLN A 182 -0.84 -21.59 -3.12
N GLY A 183 0.48 -21.34 -3.06
CA GLY A 183 1.48 -22.34 -2.69
C GLY A 183 1.42 -22.82 -1.23
N LEU A 184 0.77 -22.07 -0.33
CA LEU A 184 0.61 -22.45 1.09
C LEU A 184 -0.57 -23.39 1.34
N GLN A 185 -1.63 -23.33 0.54
CA GLN A 185 -2.78 -24.23 0.68
C GLN A 185 -2.44 -25.71 0.39
N GLY A 186 -1.26 -25.99 -0.21
CA GLY A 186 -0.72 -27.33 -0.42
C GLY A 186 0.21 -27.85 0.68
N SER A 187 0.51 -27.06 1.72
CA SER A 187 1.34 -27.46 2.86
C SER A 187 0.59 -27.18 4.15
N ALA A 188 -0.42 -28.02 4.44
CA ALA A 188 -0.99 -28.10 5.77
C ALA A 188 0.15 -28.39 6.77
N VAL A 189 0.43 -27.41 7.63
CA VAL A 189 1.29 -27.59 8.79
C VAL A 189 0.53 -28.53 9.74
N ALA A 190 1.13 -29.70 9.97
CA ALA A 190 0.72 -30.66 10.99
C ALA A 190 1.19 -30.23 12.39
#